data_AF-A0A661QBB5-F1
#
_entry.id   AF-A0A661QBB5-F1
#
_cell.length_a   1.000
_cell.length_b   1.000
_cell.length_c   1.000
_cell.angle_alpha   90.00
_cell.angle_beta   90.00
_cell.angle_gamma   90.00
#
_symmetry.space_group_name_H-M   'P 1'
#
loop_
_entity.id
_entity.type
_entity.pdbx_description
1 polymer ?
#
loop_
_entity_poly.entity_id
_entity_poly.type
_entity_poly.pdbx_seq_one_letter_code
_entity_poly.pdbx_strand_id
1 'polypeptide(L)'
;MRRLANLFLILFVVSALTNIADQLVQLFSGAHLLSGLHQSTWLACICSASIVYFGLGFNHHLPKIILLPLFIWVFWALVGHWPLAIISGDYFQLIAGCGQLLIAILLLRLNLQLNHKSLLFTRSQFVGPSFSGQNLLRFGLINILLLPMALILISYSFVATLIETKTAGFVQLQPNGLYMTERIYRQGDKQIRLAGMIHLGQEEYYDNLIASIPG
;
A
#
# COMPACT_ATOMS: atom_id res chain seq x y z
N MET A 1 -10.69 4.66 21.81
CA MET A 1 -10.75 3.59 20.78
C MET A 1 -11.91 3.72 19.80
N ARG A 2 -13.19 3.75 20.22
CA ARG A 2 -14.34 3.87 19.29
C ARG A 2 -14.24 5.00 18.26
N ARG A 3 -13.93 6.23 18.69
CA ARG A 3 -13.83 7.39 17.78
C ARG A 3 -12.76 7.18 16.70
N LEU A 4 -11.62 6.59 17.08
CA LEU A 4 -10.54 6.25 16.15
C LEU A 4 -10.93 5.14 15.19
N ALA A 5 -11.64 4.11 15.65
CA ALA A 5 -12.12 3.03 14.79
C ALA A 5 -13.17 3.54 13.78
N ASN A 6 -14.06 4.45 14.19
CA ASN A 6 -15.01 5.10 13.28
C ASN A 6 -14.29 6.05 12.30
N LEU A 7 -13.29 6.80 12.78
CA LEU A 7 -12.46 7.64 11.92
C LEU A 7 -11.76 6.81 10.85
N PHE A 8 -11.18 5.67 11.23
CA PHE A 8 -10.55 4.73 10.30
C PHE A 8 -11.54 4.21 9.25
N LEU A 9 -12.73 3.77 9.66
CA LEU A 9 -13.79 3.35 8.71
C LEU A 9 -14.16 4.46 7.72
N ILE A 10 -14.34 5.69 8.21
CA ILE A 10 -14.69 6.84 7.36
C ILE A 10 -13.55 7.13 6.39
N LEU A 11 -12.31 7.21 6.88
CA LEU A 11 -11.14 7.45 6.05
C LEU A 11 -10.93 6.36 5.01
N PHE A 12 -11.23 5.11 5.34
CA PHE A 12 -11.16 3.99 4.40
C PHE A 12 -12.15 4.12 3.24
N VAL A 13 -13.40 4.54 3.55
CA VAL A 13 -14.42 4.84 2.52
C VAL A 13 -14.06 6.06 1.70
N VAL A 14 -13.66 7.15 2.36
CA VAL A 14 -13.29 8.40 1.68
C VAL A 14 -12.07 8.18 0.79
N SER A 15 -11.08 7.42 1.24
CA SER A 15 -9.91 7.05 0.42
C SER A 15 -10.32 6.30 -0.83
N ALA A 16 -11.22 5.31 -0.73
CA ALA A 16 -11.74 4.58 -1.90
C ALA A 16 -12.47 5.50 -2.88
N LEU A 17 -13.31 6.41 -2.38
CA LEU A 17 -14.05 7.37 -3.21
C LEU A 17 -13.10 8.35 -3.91
N THR A 18 -12.12 8.89 -3.18
CA THR A 18 -11.11 9.80 -3.77
C THR A 18 -10.26 9.10 -4.83
N ASN A 19 -9.92 7.82 -4.63
CA ASN A 19 -9.20 7.03 -5.63
C ASN A 19 -10.03 6.87 -6.91
N ILE A 20 -11.27 6.38 -6.79
CA ILE A 20 -12.16 6.18 -7.94
C ILE A 20 -12.40 7.52 -8.67
N ALA A 21 -12.61 8.60 -7.92
CA ALA A 21 -12.80 9.93 -8.51
C ALA A 21 -11.57 10.41 -9.28
N ASP A 22 -10.35 10.25 -8.73
CA ASP A 22 -9.11 10.63 -9.42
C ASP A 22 -8.93 9.80 -10.71
N GLN A 23 -9.19 8.50 -10.67
CA GLN A 23 -9.10 7.63 -11.84
C GLN A 23 -10.12 7.98 -12.93
N LEU A 24 -11.35 8.36 -12.55
CA LEU A 24 -12.34 8.82 -13.51
C LEU A 24 -11.92 10.16 -14.15
N VAL A 25 -11.42 11.10 -13.35
CA VAL A 25 -10.92 12.38 -13.89
C VAL A 25 -9.73 12.16 -14.82
N GLN A 26 -8.83 11.24 -14.49
CA GLN A 26 -7.72 10.85 -15.36
C GLN A 26 -8.25 10.28 -16.70
N LEU A 27 -9.27 9.43 -16.66
CA LEU A 27 -9.84 8.81 -17.86
C LEU A 27 -10.54 9.83 -18.79
N PHE A 28 -11.25 10.80 -18.21
CA PHE A 28 -12.01 11.79 -18.99
C PHE A 28 -11.21 13.03 -19.40
N SER A 29 -10.26 13.47 -18.57
CA SER A 29 -9.58 14.76 -18.72
C SER A 29 -8.06 14.63 -18.84
N GLY A 30 -7.50 13.44 -18.64
CA GLY A 30 -6.05 13.20 -18.68
C GLY A 30 -5.27 13.90 -17.55
N ALA A 31 -5.97 14.52 -16.57
CA ALA A 31 -5.37 15.33 -15.52
C ALA A 31 -5.47 14.64 -14.15
N HIS A 32 -4.41 14.73 -13.36
CA HIS A 32 -4.32 14.16 -12.00
C HIS A 32 -4.67 15.20 -10.91
N LEU A 33 -5.80 15.88 -11.04
CA LEU A 33 -6.18 16.98 -10.14
C LEU A 33 -6.51 16.51 -8.72
N LEU A 34 -6.98 15.28 -8.54
CA LEU A 34 -7.38 14.74 -7.23
C LEU A 34 -6.30 13.88 -6.56
N SER A 35 -5.21 13.58 -7.27
CA SER A 35 -4.11 12.72 -6.80
C SER A 35 -3.56 13.15 -5.44
N GLY A 36 -3.31 14.45 -5.23
CA GLY A 36 -2.81 14.98 -3.96
C GLY A 36 -3.80 14.82 -2.80
N LEU A 37 -5.10 14.95 -3.08
CA LEU A 37 -6.16 14.74 -2.08
C LEU A 37 -6.25 13.26 -1.71
N HIS A 38 -6.23 12.37 -2.72
CA HIS A 38 -6.22 10.93 -2.50
C HIS A 38 -5.00 10.48 -1.67
N GLN A 39 -3.81 10.98 -1.99
CA GLN A 39 -2.60 10.65 -1.25
C GLN A 39 -2.69 11.09 0.22
N SER A 40 -3.24 12.29 0.47
CA SER A 40 -3.44 12.80 1.83
C SER A 40 -4.45 11.97 2.64
N THR A 41 -5.58 11.60 2.02
CA THR A 41 -6.60 10.77 2.69
C THR A 41 -6.08 9.36 2.94
N TRP A 42 -5.30 8.81 2.02
CA TRP A 42 -4.64 7.51 2.18
C TRP A 42 -3.62 7.49 3.31
N LEU A 43 -2.76 8.51 3.42
CA LEU A 43 -1.81 8.65 4.53
C LEU A 43 -2.54 8.75 5.89
N ALA A 44 -3.60 9.55 5.96
CA ALA A 44 -4.42 9.64 7.15
C ALA A 44 -5.07 8.28 7.49
N CYS A 45 -5.52 7.53 6.47
CA CYS A 45 -6.05 6.18 6.63
C CYS A 45 -5.00 5.24 7.23
N ILE A 46 -3.78 5.19 6.70
CA ILE A 46 -2.68 4.35 7.22
C ILE A 46 -2.31 4.71 8.66
N CYS A 47 -2.20 6.00 8.97
CA CYS A 47 -1.90 6.46 10.33
C CYS A 47 -3.00 6.02 11.32
N SER A 48 -4.27 6.21 10.94
CA SER A 48 -5.39 5.76 11.77
C SER A 48 -5.46 4.24 11.89
N ALA A 49 -5.18 3.50 10.81
CA ALA A 49 -5.10 2.04 10.80
C ALA A 49 -4.05 1.55 11.81
N SER A 50 -2.84 2.12 11.76
CA SER A 50 -1.73 1.75 12.64
C SER A 50 -2.11 1.90 14.11
N ILE A 51 -2.72 3.04 14.48
CA ILE A 51 -3.17 3.30 15.86
C ILE A 51 -4.26 2.31 16.28
N VAL A 52 -5.24 2.03 15.42
CA VAL A 52 -6.33 1.08 15.71
C VAL A 52 -5.79 -0.36 15.80
N TYR A 53 -4.80 -0.72 14.99
CA TYR A 53 -4.16 -2.04 14.96
C TYR A 53 -3.45 -2.34 16.28
N PHE A 54 -2.56 -1.46 16.75
CA PHE A 54 -1.96 -1.61 18.09
C PHE A 54 -3.03 -1.58 19.19
N GLY A 55 -4.09 -0.80 18.97
CA GLY A 55 -5.29 -0.80 19.78
C GLY A 55 -5.98 -2.16 19.96
N LEU A 56 -5.89 -3.08 18.99
CA LEU A 56 -6.43 -4.43 19.08
C LEU A 56 -5.72 -5.30 20.12
N GLY A 57 -4.44 -5.03 20.38
CA GLY A 57 -3.68 -5.72 21.43
C GLY A 57 -4.18 -5.33 22.82
N PHE A 58 -4.39 -4.03 23.05
CA PHE A 58 -4.85 -3.50 24.33
C PHE A 58 -6.34 -3.70 24.56
N ASN A 59 -7.16 -3.60 23.52
CA ASN A 59 -8.63 -3.60 23.63
C ASN A 59 -9.24 -4.84 22.96
N HIS A 60 -9.77 -5.76 23.78
CA HIS A 60 -10.40 -6.97 23.29
C HIS A 60 -11.78 -6.74 22.63
N HIS A 61 -12.48 -5.65 22.98
CA HIS A 61 -13.85 -5.39 22.51
C HIS A 61 -13.94 -4.80 21.10
N LEU A 62 -12.80 -4.52 20.46
CA LEU A 62 -12.80 -4.10 19.07
C LEU A 62 -13.35 -5.23 18.19
N PRO A 63 -14.37 -4.98 17.34
CA PRO A 63 -15.00 -6.01 16.52
C PRO A 63 -14.03 -6.47 15.42
N LYS A 64 -13.24 -7.50 15.75
CA LYS A 64 -12.18 -8.06 14.91
C LYS A 64 -12.71 -8.52 13.56
N ILE A 65 -13.94 -9.04 13.50
CA ILE A 65 -14.60 -9.50 12.26
C ILE A 65 -14.69 -8.36 11.23
N ILE A 66 -14.92 -7.12 11.68
CA ILE A 66 -15.06 -5.96 10.79
C ILE A 66 -13.69 -5.33 10.50
N LEU A 67 -12.84 -5.21 11.53
CA LEU A 67 -11.57 -4.51 11.41
C LEU A 67 -10.49 -5.32 10.68
N LEU A 68 -10.48 -6.64 10.85
CA LEU A 68 -9.42 -7.50 10.31
C LEU A 68 -9.41 -7.50 8.76
N PRO A 69 -10.56 -7.61 8.04
CA PRO A 69 -10.56 -7.48 6.59
C PRO A 69 -10.07 -6.11 6.09
N LEU A 70 -10.36 -5.02 6.82
CA LEU A 70 -9.84 -3.68 6.48
C LEU A 70 -8.32 -3.63 6.64
N PHE A 71 -7.77 -4.24 7.69
CA PHE A 71 -6.32 -4.34 7.88
C PHE A 71 -5.65 -5.19 6.81
N ILE A 72 -6.26 -6.30 6.42
CA ILE A 72 -5.77 -7.12 5.30
C ILE A 72 -5.74 -6.29 4.02
N TRP A 73 -6.80 -5.52 3.74
CA TRP A 73 -6.82 -4.66 2.56
C TRP A 73 -5.72 -3.60 2.60
N VAL A 74 -5.56 -2.88 3.72
CA VAL A 74 -4.51 -1.87 3.86
C VAL A 74 -3.13 -2.49 3.71
N PHE A 75 -2.89 -3.64 4.33
CA PHE A 75 -1.63 -4.37 4.17
C PHE A 75 -1.39 -4.76 2.71
N TRP A 76 -2.40 -5.32 2.05
CA TRP A 76 -2.29 -5.71 0.65
C TRP A 76 -2.00 -4.51 -0.25
N ALA A 77 -2.61 -3.36 0.03
CA ALA A 77 -2.33 -2.11 -0.66
C ALA A 77 -0.89 -1.61 -0.44
N LEU A 78 -0.34 -1.76 0.77
CA LEU A 78 1.05 -1.39 1.08
C LEU A 78 2.08 -2.29 0.38
N VAL A 79 1.70 -3.52 0.02
CA VAL A 79 2.53 -4.45 -0.79
C VAL A 79 2.18 -4.34 -2.29
N GLY A 80 1.57 -3.23 -2.71
CA GLY A 80 1.27 -2.96 -4.12
C GLY A 80 0.15 -3.83 -4.72
N HIS A 81 -0.70 -4.44 -3.90
CA HIS A 81 -1.78 -5.36 -4.30
C HIS A 81 -1.31 -6.54 -5.16
N TRP A 82 -0.10 -7.04 -4.94
CA TRP A 82 0.38 -8.23 -5.65
C TRP A 82 -0.49 -9.47 -5.33
N PRO A 83 -0.96 -10.27 -6.31
CA PRO A 83 -0.60 -10.28 -7.74
C PRO A 83 -1.55 -9.48 -8.65
N LEU A 84 -2.59 -8.84 -8.11
CA LEU A 84 -3.61 -8.12 -8.89
C LEU A 84 -3.00 -7.05 -9.80
N ALA A 85 -1.96 -6.34 -9.31
CA ALA A 85 -1.25 -5.32 -10.09
C ALA A 85 -0.68 -5.85 -11.42
N ILE A 86 -0.25 -7.11 -11.47
CA ILE A 86 0.33 -7.71 -12.68
C ILE A 86 -0.76 -8.04 -13.71
N ILE A 87 -1.94 -8.45 -13.24
CA ILE A 87 -3.03 -8.95 -14.09
C ILE A 87 -3.84 -7.80 -14.68
N SER A 88 -4.03 -6.72 -13.91
CA SER A 88 -5.01 -5.68 -14.22
C SER A 88 -4.51 -4.54 -15.12
N GLY A 89 -3.20 -4.47 -15.41
CA GLY A 89 -2.61 -3.47 -16.31
C GLY A 89 -3.02 -2.03 -15.93
N ASP A 90 -3.38 -1.23 -16.94
CA ASP A 90 -3.68 0.21 -16.77
C ASP A 90 -4.94 0.49 -15.93
N TYR A 91 -5.89 -0.46 -15.84
CA TYR A 91 -7.12 -0.29 -15.06
C TYR A 91 -6.99 -0.73 -13.60
N PHE A 92 -5.79 -1.14 -13.18
CA PHE A 92 -5.50 -1.65 -11.85
C PHE A 92 -5.99 -0.73 -10.72
N GLN A 93 -5.69 0.56 -10.79
CA GLN A 93 -6.04 1.51 -9.73
C GLN A 93 -7.55 1.67 -9.56
N LEU A 94 -8.31 1.61 -10.66
CA LEU A 94 -9.77 1.65 -10.65
C LEU A 94 -10.36 0.37 -10.05
N ILE A 95 -9.85 -0.80 -10.47
CA ILE A 95 -10.30 -2.10 -9.94
C ILE A 95 -10.02 -2.19 -8.43
N ALA A 96 -8.84 -1.77 -8.00
CA ALA A 96 -8.49 -1.70 -6.58
C ALA A 96 -9.43 -0.74 -5.82
N GLY A 97 -9.69 0.46 -6.34
CA GLY A 97 -10.64 1.41 -5.74
C GLY A 97 -12.05 0.83 -5.58
N CYS A 98 -12.57 0.18 -6.63
CA CYS A 98 -13.87 -0.50 -6.59
C CYS A 98 -13.90 -1.65 -5.57
N GLY A 99 -12.83 -2.46 -5.51
CA GLY A 99 -12.70 -3.53 -4.51
C GLY A 99 -12.68 -2.99 -3.08
N GLN A 100 -11.93 -1.91 -2.84
CA GLN A 100 -11.88 -1.23 -1.55
C GLN A 100 -13.27 -0.73 -1.13
N LEU A 101 -13.99 -0.09 -2.05
CA LEU A 101 -15.33 0.43 -1.82
C LEU A 101 -16.32 -0.70 -1.51
N LEU A 102 -16.27 -1.80 -2.27
CA LEU A 102 -17.14 -2.96 -2.08
C LEU A 102 -16.95 -3.56 -0.69
N ILE A 103 -15.69 -3.78 -0.28
CA ILE A 103 -15.36 -4.29 1.05
C ILE A 103 -15.86 -3.31 2.12
N ALA A 104 -15.64 -2.01 1.95
CA ALA A 104 -16.11 -1.01 2.89
C ALA A 104 -17.63 -1.06 3.07
N ILE A 105 -18.40 -1.12 1.97
CA ILE A 105 -19.86 -1.19 2.00
C ILE A 105 -20.34 -2.49 2.68
N LEU A 106 -19.74 -3.63 2.33
CA LEU A 106 -20.09 -4.93 2.91
C LEU A 106 -19.89 -4.91 4.43
N LEU A 107 -18.76 -4.38 4.89
CA LEU A 107 -18.43 -4.32 6.31
C LEU A 107 -19.28 -3.30 7.09
N LEU A 108 -19.65 -2.17 6.47
CA LEU A 108 -20.62 -1.24 7.06
C LEU A 108 -22.00 -1.89 7.22
N ARG A 109 -22.46 -2.65 6.21
CA ARG A 109 -23.71 -3.41 6.29
C ARG A 109 -23.65 -4.51 7.34
N LEU A 110 -22.54 -5.24 7.41
CA LEU A 110 -22.32 -6.27 8.43
C LEU A 110 -22.35 -5.65 9.83
N ASN A 111 -21.72 -4.48 10.02
CA ASN A 111 -21.76 -3.78 11.31
C ASN A 111 -23.18 -3.36 11.69
N LEU A 112 -23.97 -2.86 10.72
CA LEU A 112 -25.37 -2.52 10.94
C LEU A 112 -26.18 -3.76 11.35
N GLN A 113 -25.95 -4.92 10.73
CA GLN A 113 -26.58 -6.18 11.12
C GLN A 113 -26.14 -6.64 12.52
N LEU A 114 -24.89 -6.40 12.93
CA LEU A 114 -24.43 -6.78 14.27
C LEU A 114 -24.95 -5.85 15.36
N ASN A 115 -25.08 -4.55 15.08
CA ASN A 115 -25.44 -3.56 16.10
C ASN A 115 -26.89 -3.08 16.06
N HIS A 116 -27.63 -3.35 14.98
CA HIS A 116 -29.04 -3.00 14.74
C HIS A 116 -29.37 -1.51 14.89
N LYS A 117 -28.37 -0.61 14.88
CA LYS A 117 -28.53 0.80 15.24
C LYS A 117 -27.85 1.76 14.27
N SER A 118 -26.67 1.44 13.75
CA SER A 118 -25.89 2.36 12.92
C SER A 118 -24.93 1.62 12.01
N LEU A 119 -24.57 2.23 10.88
CA LEU A 119 -23.47 1.75 10.04
C LEU A 119 -22.11 1.85 10.76
N LEU A 120 -21.96 2.79 11.70
CA LEU A 120 -20.73 3.02 12.46
C LEU A 120 -20.76 2.29 13.81
N PHE A 121 -19.59 2.16 14.45
CA PHE A 121 -19.52 1.49 15.74
C PHE A 121 -20.25 2.28 16.84
N THR A 122 -21.09 1.57 17.59
CA THR A 122 -21.93 2.12 18.65
C THR A 122 -21.31 1.88 20.03
N ARG A 123 -21.70 2.68 21.04
CA ARG A 123 -21.15 2.54 22.41
C ARG A 123 -21.47 1.18 23.03
N SER A 124 -22.63 0.60 22.70
CA SER A 124 -23.08 -0.70 23.21
C SER A 124 -22.15 -1.86 22.82
N GLN A 125 -21.36 -1.72 21.75
CA GLN A 125 -20.38 -2.73 21.33
C GLN A 125 -19.08 -2.70 22.14
N PHE A 126 -18.87 -1.67 22.98
CA PHE A 126 -17.65 -1.48 23.78
C PHE A 126 -17.90 -1.55 25.29
N VAL A 127 -18.91 -2.31 25.72
CA VAL A 127 -19.27 -2.46 27.13
C VAL A 127 -18.45 -3.59 27.76
N GLY A 128 -17.65 -3.26 28.78
CA GLY A 128 -16.83 -4.21 29.52
C GLY A 128 -15.42 -3.70 29.85
N PRO A 129 -14.63 -4.48 30.61
CA PRO A 129 -13.25 -4.16 30.92
C PRO A 129 -12.41 -4.17 29.63
N SER A 130 -11.94 -3.00 29.22
CA SER A 130 -11.24 -2.85 27.94
C SER A 130 -9.89 -3.57 27.90
N PHE A 131 -9.21 -3.70 29.04
CA PHE A 131 -7.87 -4.29 29.10
C PHE A 131 -7.92 -5.78 29.46
N SER A 132 -7.25 -6.60 28.66
CA SER A 132 -7.03 -8.01 28.95
C SER A 132 -5.58 -8.38 28.65
N GLY A 133 -4.80 -8.68 29.69
CA GLY A 133 -3.41 -9.12 29.55
C GLY A 133 -3.28 -10.39 28.70
N GLN A 134 -4.28 -11.29 28.74
CA GLN A 134 -4.31 -12.48 27.90
C GLN A 134 -4.48 -12.14 26.40
N ASN A 135 -5.30 -11.14 26.07
CA ASN A 135 -5.43 -10.67 24.69
C ASN A 135 -4.13 -10.01 24.22
N LEU A 136 -3.48 -9.22 25.08
CA LEU A 136 -2.18 -8.61 24.78
C LEU A 136 -1.10 -9.68 24.51
N LEU A 137 -1.04 -10.73 25.34
CA LEU A 137 -0.06 -11.80 25.19
C LEU A 137 -0.30 -12.62 23.91
N ARG A 138 -1.56 -12.97 23.61
CA ARG A 138 -1.92 -13.64 22.34
C ARG A 138 -1.62 -12.75 21.13
N PHE A 139 -1.95 -11.46 21.20
CA PHE A 139 -1.67 -10.50 20.14
C PHE A 139 -0.15 -10.36 19.92
N GLY A 140 0.63 -10.24 21.00
CA GLY A 140 2.08 -10.19 20.94
C GLY A 140 2.69 -11.44 20.33
N LEU A 141 2.23 -12.63 20.73
CA LEU A 141 2.72 -13.90 20.20
C LEU A 141 2.46 -14.06 18.70
N ILE A 142 1.30 -13.61 18.21
CA ILE A 142 1.01 -13.63 16.76
C ILE A 142 1.88 -12.60 16.02
N ASN A 143 2.04 -11.41 16.61
CA ASN A 143 2.79 -10.32 15.99
C ASN A 143 4.31 -10.54 15.97
N ILE A 144 4.85 -11.40 16.84
CA ILE A 144 6.30 -11.69 16.85
C ILE A 144 6.78 -12.25 15.51
N LEU A 145 5.91 -12.97 14.79
CA LEU A 145 6.20 -13.50 13.47
C LEU A 145 5.56 -12.64 12.37
N LEU A 146 4.32 -12.20 12.57
CA LEU A 146 3.56 -11.51 11.54
C LEU A 146 4.08 -10.10 11.26
N LEU A 147 4.49 -9.36 12.30
CA LEU A 147 4.99 -7.99 12.16
C LEU A 147 6.32 -7.92 11.40
N PRO A 148 7.39 -8.68 11.74
CA PRO A 148 8.63 -8.61 10.97
C PRO A 148 8.44 -9.07 9.52
N MET A 149 7.62 -10.11 9.29
CA MET A 149 7.29 -10.55 7.93
C MET A 149 6.57 -9.45 7.14
N ALA A 150 5.57 -8.80 7.74
CA ALA A 150 4.85 -7.70 7.12
C ALA A 150 5.79 -6.51 6.81
N LEU A 151 6.68 -6.15 7.74
CA LEU A 151 7.65 -5.08 7.54
C LEU A 151 8.60 -5.39 6.39
N ILE A 152 9.13 -6.62 6.29
CA ILE A 152 10.00 -7.03 5.18
C ILE A 152 9.28 -6.87 3.84
N LEU A 153 8.03 -7.33 3.74
CA LEU A 153 7.24 -7.23 2.51
C LEU A 153 6.92 -5.78 2.13
N ILE A 154 6.53 -4.95 3.11
CA ILE A 154 6.27 -3.53 2.90
C ILE A 154 7.56 -2.81 2.48
N SER A 155 8.69 -3.08 3.15
CA SER A 155 9.99 -2.51 2.80
C SER A 155 10.44 -2.93 1.40
N TYR A 156 10.29 -4.20 1.05
CA TYR A 156 10.57 -4.69 -0.29
C TYR A 156 9.73 -3.97 -1.34
N SER A 157 8.41 -3.88 -1.13
CA SER A 157 7.50 -3.18 -2.04
C SER A 157 7.86 -1.71 -2.17
N PHE A 158 8.15 -1.03 -1.05
CA PHE A 158 8.53 0.38 -1.05
C PHE A 158 9.84 0.62 -1.81
N VAL A 159 10.86 -0.20 -1.57
CA VAL A 159 12.15 -0.09 -2.27
C VAL A 159 11.98 -0.40 -3.75
N ALA A 160 11.20 -1.42 -4.11
CA ALA A 160 10.91 -1.76 -5.50
C ALA A 160 10.26 -0.58 -6.24
N THR A 161 9.18 0.00 -5.67
CA THR A 161 8.51 1.17 -6.24
C THR A 161 9.41 2.40 -6.28
N LEU A 162 10.26 2.60 -5.28
CA LEU A 162 11.21 3.72 -5.25
C LEU A 162 12.24 3.60 -6.38
N ILE A 163 12.83 2.41 -6.56
CA ILE A 163 13.79 2.14 -7.64
C ILE A 163 13.12 2.35 -8.99
N GLU A 164 11.94 1.77 -9.20
CA GLU A 164 11.20 1.89 -10.45
C GLU A 164 10.88 3.37 -10.77
N THR A 165 10.37 4.12 -9.79
CA THR A 165 10.03 5.54 -9.98
C THR A 165 11.27 6.40 -10.23
N LYS A 166 12.38 6.17 -9.50
CA LYS A 166 13.60 6.97 -9.63
C LYS A 166 14.41 6.64 -10.88
N THR A 167 14.28 5.41 -11.39
CA THR A 167 14.96 4.97 -12.62
C THR A 167 14.03 4.99 -13.83
N ALA A 168 12.84 5.62 -13.75
CA ALA A 168 11.84 5.64 -14.82
C ALA A 168 11.51 4.24 -15.40
N GLY A 169 11.62 3.20 -14.57
CA GLY A 169 11.38 1.80 -14.92
C GLY A 169 12.53 1.10 -15.66
N PHE A 170 13.73 1.70 -15.75
CA PHE A 170 14.91 1.04 -16.32
C PHE A 170 15.51 -0.01 -15.38
N VAL A 171 15.29 0.11 -14.07
CA VAL A 171 15.71 -0.90 -13.08
C VAL A 171 14.47 -1.44 -12.37
N GLN A 172 14.39 -2.76 -12.27
CA GLN A 172 13.33 -3.46 -11.56
C GLN A 172 13.92 -4.36 -10.48
N LEU A 173 13.36 -4.30 -9.28
CA LEU A 173 13.70 -5.21 -8.20
C LEU A 173 12.81 -6.45 -8.31
N GLN A 174 13.43 -7.60 -8.49
CA GLN A 174 12.76 -8.91 -8.45
C GLN A 174 13.26 -9.70 -7.24
N PRO A 175 12.52 -10.73 -6.79
CA PRO A 175 12.93 -11.56 -5.65
C PRO A 175 14.32 -12.20 -5.84
N ASN A 176 14.73 -12.41 -7.09
CA ASN A 176 15.98 -13.05 -7.46
C ASN A 176 17.12 -12.05 -7.77
N GLY A 177 16.88 -10.74 -7.64
CA GLY A 177 17.91 -9.72 -7.88
C GLY A 177 17.41 -8.45 -8.58
N LEU A 178 18.36 -7.60 -8.98
CA LEU A 178 18.11 -6.39 -9.76
C LEU A 178 18.19 -6.69 -11.25
N TYR A 179 17.15 -6.30 -11.99
CA TYR A 179 17.07 -6.48 -13.43
C TYR A 179 17.09 -5.13 -14.12
N MET A 180 17.83 -5.06 -15.22
CA MET A 180 17.95 -3.89 -16.07
C MET A 180 17.14 -4.12 -17.34
N THR A 181 16.21 -3.21 -17.61
CA THR A 181 15.41 -3.22 -18.82
C THR A 181 16.00 -2.26 -19.82
N GLU A 182 16.16 -2.70 -21.05
CA GLU A 182 16.53 -1.85 -22.17
C GLU A 182 15.29 -1.47 -22.96
N ARG A 183 15.19 -0.20 -23.37
CA ARG A 183 14.08 0.26 -24.23
C ARG A 183 14.60 0.62 -25.61
N ILE A 184 14.03 -0.01 -26.62
CA ILE A 184 14.33 0.25 -28.03
C ILE A 184 13.15 0.99 -28.63
N TYR A 185 13.36 2.25 -28.99
CA TYR A 185 12.40 3.06 -29.73
C TYR A 185 12.79 3.06 -31.20
N ARG A 186 11.82 2.87 -32.10
CA ARG A 186 12.05 2.91 -33.54
C ARG A 186 11.10 3.89 -34.19
N GLN A 187 11.63 4.84 -34.97
CA GLN A 187 10.86 5.80 -35.74
C GLN A 187 11.38 5.80 -37.19
N GLY A 188 10.63 5.15 -38.09
CA GLY A 188 11.07 4.91 -39.46
C GLY A 188 12.35 4.08 -39.52
N ASP A 189 13.39 4.64 -40.13
CA ASP A 189 14.74 4.04 -40.25
C ASP A 189 15.67 4.36 -39.08
N LYS A 190 15.22 5.14 -38.09
CA LYS A 190 16.03 5.48 -36.92
C LYS A 190 15.64 4.60 -35.72
N GLN A 191 16.65 4.05 -35.05
CA GLN A 191 16.51 3.28 -33.81
C GLN A 191 17.26 3.99 -32.69
N ILE A 192 16.58 4.28 -31.59
CA ILE A 192 17.16 4.81 -30.36
C ILE A 192 17.10 3.69 -29.33
N ARG A 193 18.27 3.27 -28.84
CA ARG A 193 18.42 2.21 -27.84
C ARG A 193 18.83 2.87 -26.52
N LEU A 194 17.94 2.84 -25.54
CA LEU A 194 18.18 3.37 -24.19
C LEU A 194 18.50 2.19 -23.28
N ALA A 195 19.79 1.92 -23.12
CA ALA A 195 20.31 0.99 -22.13
C ALA A 195 20.58 1.76 -20.83
N GLY A 196 19.94 1.37 -19.73
CA GLY A 196 20.38 1.86 -18.43
C GLY A 196 21.76 1.29 -18.10
N MET A 197 22.70 2.15 -17.74
CA MET A 197 24.08 1.76 -17.42
C MET A 197 24.36 2.10 -15.96
N ILE A 198 24.65 1.10 -15.13
CA ILE A 198 25.09 1.32 -13.75
C ILE A 198 26.60 1.56 -13.79
N HIS A 199 27.02 2.80 -13.55
CA HIS A 199 28.44 3.09 -13.26
C HIS A 199 28.74 2.71 -11.81
N LEU A 200 29.19 1.47 -11.60
CA LEU A 200 29.87 1.07 -10.36
C LEU A 200 31.32 1.50 -10.50
N GLY A 201 31.61 2.74 -10.13
CA GLY A 201 32.97 3.25 -10.15
C GLY A 201 33.77 2.72 -8.98
N GLN A 202 34.68 1.79 -9.24
CA GLN A 202 35.80 1.50 -8.35
C GLN A 202 36.92 2.47 -8.71
N GLU A 203 37.36 3.28 -7.74
CA GLU A 203 38.42 4.28 -7.91
C GLU A 203 39.68 3.63 -8.55
N GLU A 204 40.09 2.48 -8.02
CA GLU A 204 41.21 1.68 -8.55
C GLU A 204 41.03 1.26 -10.02
N TYR A 205 39.80 1.03 -10.49
CA TYR A 205 39.57 0.68 -11.89
C TYR A 205 39.82 1.87 -12.82
N TYR A 206 39.38 3.07 -12.43
CA TYR A 206 39.60 4.27 -13.22
C TYR A 206 41.07 4.72 -13.20
N ASP A 207 41.74 4.59 -12.07
CA ASP A 207 43.18 4.86 -11.97
C ASP A 207 43.99 3.96 -12.90
N ASN A 208 43.68 2.66 -12.91
CA ASN A 208 44.31 1.69 -13.82
C ASN A 208 43.97 1.97 -15.29
N LEU A 209 42.73 2.36 -15.59
CA LEU A 209 42.31 2.67 -16.96
C LEU A 209 43.02 3.91 -17.50
N ILE A 210 43.12 4.98 -16.70
CA ILE A 210 43.85 6.21 -17.07
C ILE A 210 45.34 5.91 -17.26
N ALA A 211 45.93 5.09 -16.38
CA ALA A 211 47.34 4.68 -16.50
C ALA A 211 47.61 3.80 -17.75
N SER A 212 46.59 3.13 -18.29
CA SER A 212 46.71 2.24 -19.45
C SER A 212 46.64 2.93 -20.81
N ILE A 213 46.22 4.21 -20.87
CA ILE A 213 46.15 4.97 -22.13
C ILE A 213 47.53 5.62 -22.38
N PRO A 214 48.26 5.25 -23.44
CA PRO A 214 49.51 5.92 -23.78
C PRO A 214 49.20 7.35 -24.25
N GLY A 215 49.91 8.33 -23.68
CA GLY A 215 49.85 9.74 -24.07
C GLY A 215 50.45 10.03 -25.43
#